data_AF-A0A3C1DA31-F1
#
_entry.id   AF-A0A3C1DA31-F1
#
_cell.length_a   1.000
_cell.length_b   1.000
_cell.length_c   1.000
_cell.angle_alpha   90.00
_cell.angle_beta   90.00
_cell.angle_gamma   90.00
#
_symmetry.space_group_name_H-M   'P 1'
#
loop_
_entity.id
_entity.type
_entity.pdbx_description
1 polymer ?
#
loop_
_entity_poly.entity_id
_entity_poly.type
_entity_poly.pdbx_seq_one_letter_code
_entity_poly.pdbx_strand_id
1 'polypeptide(L)'
;MGLHIRDTLAVLPAGNGHAVGRHDLYIEGGDIVGVDEAPEGFVPDELIDGARLLTIPGFVNAYAHTYMSAMRNAADDRAFGDWLFGAIAPIERRSN
;
A
#
# COMPACT_ATOMS: atom_id res chain seq x y z
N MET A 1 6.41 -18.12 6.07
CA MET A 1 5.99 -17.15 7.09
C MET A 1 4.48 -17.12 7.09
N GLY A 2 3.87 -17.60 8.17
CA GLY A 2 2.44 -17.54 8.45
C GLY A 2 2.11 -16.30 9.27
N LEU A 3 1.09 -15.55 8.86
CA LEU A 3 0.61 -14.35 9.54
C LEU A 3 -0.89 -14.50 9.78
N HIS A 4 -1.32 -14.24 11.02
CA HIS A 4 -2.73 -14.10 11.36
C HIS A 4 -3.03 -12.65 11.73
N ILE A 5 -3.88 -11.98 10.95
CA ILE A 5 -4.43 -10.67 11.30
C ILE A 5 -5.79 -10.93 11.94
N ARG A 6 -5.86 -10.76 13.27
CA ARG A 6 -7.04 -11.12 14.06
C ARG A 6 -7.97 -9.94 14.29
N ASP A 7 -9.27 -10.17 14.24
CA ASP A 7 -10.31 -9.19 14.66
C ASP A 7 -10.21 -7.83 13.96
N THR A 8 -9.77 -7.80 12.70
CA THR A 8 -9.61 -6.56 11.93
C THR A 8 -10.91 -6.15 11.24
N LEU A 9 -11.14 -4.85 11.05
CA LEU A 9 -12.07 -4.47 9.99
C LEU A 9 -11.37 -4.74 8.65
N ALA A 10 -11.97 -5.51 7.76
CA ALA A 10 -11.40 -5.77 6.44
C ALA A 10 -12.34 -5.28 5.34
N VAL A 11 -11.76 -4.67 4.30
CA VAL A 11 -12.45 -4.39 3.04
C VAL A 11 -12.31 -5.63 2.16
N LEU A 12 -13.38 -6.39 1.99
CA LEU A 12 -13.41 -7.62 1.20
C LEU A 12 -14.29 -7.46 -0.05
N PRO A 13 -14.01 -8.20 -1.14
CA PRO A 13 -14.90 -8.26 -2.30
C PRO A 13 -16.31 -8.76 -1.92
N ALA A 14 -17.35 -8.08 -2.40
CA ALA A 14 -18.74 -8.46 -2.19
C ALA A 14 -19.55 -8.23 -3.48
N GLY A 15 -19.76 -9.29 -4.26
CA GLY A 15 -20.44 -9.19 -5.55
C GLY A 15 -19.70 -8.28 -6.54
N ASN A 16 -20.36 -7.19 -6.97
CA ASN A 16 -19.77 -6.18 -7.85
C ASN A 16 -19.12 -5.00 -7.10
N GLY A 17 -19.02 -5.08 -5.77
CA GLY A 17 -18.45 -4.03 -4.94
C GLY A 17 -17.59 -4.58 -3.81
N HIS A 18 -17.57 -3.84 -2.70
CA HIS A 18 -16.82 -4.20 -1.50
C HIS A 18 -17.70 -4.06 -0.27
N ALA A 19 -17.46 -4.91 0.71
CA ALA A 19 -18.07 -4.83 2.04
C ALA A 19 -16.98 -4.60 3.09
N VAL A 20 -17.36 -3.90 4.16
CA VAL A 20 -16.52 -3.75 5.35
C VAL A 20 -17.16 -4.58 6.46
N GLY A 21 -16.39 -5.52 7.00
CA GLY A 21 -16.80 -6.39 8.09
C GLY A 21 -15.65 -6.65 9.04
N ARG A 22 -15.95 -7.25 10.20
CA ARG A 22 -14.92 -7.69 11.15
C ARG A 22 -14.54 -9.13 10.80
N HIS A 23 -13.25 -9.36 10.59
CA HIS A 23 -12.74 -10.60 10.02
C HIS A 23 -11.40 -11.03 10.64
N ASP A 24 -11.11 -12.31 10.49
CA ASP A 24 -9.78 -12.89 10.66
C ASP A 24 -9.17 -13.18 9.29
N LEU A 25 -7.91 -12.80 9.07
CA LEU A 25 -7.19 -13.08 7.83
C LEU A 25 -5.97 -13.95 8.12
N TYR A 26 -5.84 -15.03 7.36
CA TYR A 26 -4.73 -15.98 7.45
C TYR A 26 -3.89 -15.89 6.18
N ILE A 27 -2.60 -15.63 6.34
CA ILE A 27 -1.67 -15.40 5.23
C ILE A 27 -0.52 -16.40 5.37
N GLU A 28 -0.14 -17.05 4.29
CA GLU A 28 1.03 -17.93 4.24
C GLU A 28 1.74 -17.77 2.92
N GLY A 29 3.07 -17.63 2.95
CA GLY A 29 3.89 -17.58 1.74
C GLY A 29 3.65 -16.35 0.84
N GLY A 30 2.92 -15.34 1.33
CA GLY A 30 2.54 -14.15 0.56
C GLY A 30 1.10 -14.17 0.04
N ASP A 31 0.40 -15.28 0.21
CA ASP A 31 -0.99 -15.46 -0.22
C ASP A 31 -1.96 -15.43 0.96
N ILE A 32 -3.18 -14.94 0.73
CA ILE A 32 -4.28 -15.09 1.69
C ILE A 32 -4.79 -16.52 1.57
N VAL A 33 -4.57 -17.33 2.61
CA VAL A 33 -4.93 -18.76 2.66
C VAL A 33 -6.24 -19.03 3.38
N GLY A 34 -6.79 -18.03 4.07
CA GLY A 34 -8.09 -18.13 4.73
C GLY A 34 -8.65 -16.77 5.14
N VAL A 35 -9.98 -16.71 5.19
CA VAL A 35 -10.76 -15.59 5.73
C VAL A 35 -11.77 -16.18 6.69
N ASP A 36 -11.76 -15.72 7.94
CA ASP A 36 -12.57 -16.18 9.09
C ASP A 36 -12.34 -17.63 9.54
N GLU A 37 -11.89 -18.51 8.64
CA GLU A 37 -11.53 -19.89 8.90
C GLU A 37 -10.05 -20.13 8.58
N ALA A 38 -9.30 -20.62 9.57
CA ALA A 38 -7.91 -21.01 9.38
C ALA A 38 -7.81 -22.34 8.63
N PRO A 39 -6.82 -22.51 7.72
CA PRO A 39 -6.57 -23.82 7.12
C PRO A 39 -6.12 -24.85 8.18
N GLU A 40 -6.35 -26.13 7.90
CA GLU A 40 -5.98 -27.21 8.81
C GLU A 40 -4.48 -27.20 9.11
N GLY A 41 -4.13 -27.26 10.40
CA GLY A 41 -2.73 -27.26 10.84
C GLY A 41 -2.04 -25.89 10.75
N PHE A 42 -2.75 -24.81 10.43
CA PHE A 42 -2.19 -23.47 10.41
C PHE A 42 -1.70 -23.04 11.80
N VAL A 43 -0.43 -22.67 11.87
CA VAL A 43 0.19 -22.09 13.07
C VAL A 43 0.88 -20.79 12.62
N PRO A 44 0.41 -19.62 13.08
CA PRO A 44 1.01 -18.35 12.68
C PRO A 44 2.41 -18.19 13.29
N ASP A 45 3.35 -17.70 12.49
CA ASP A 45 4.64 -17.19 12.97
C ASP A 45 4.45 -15.81 13.64
N GLU A 46 3.52 -15.01 13.13
CA GLU A 46 3.17 -13.67 13.63
C GLU A 46 1.66 -13.51 13.79
N LEU A 47 1.25 -12.84 14.86
CA LEU A 47 -0.14 -12.46 15.12
C LEU A 47 -0.23 -10.94 15.21
N ILE A 48 -1.06 -10.33 14.37
CA ILE A 48 -1.39 -8.90 14.41
C ILE A 48 -2.79 -8.74 15.03
N ASP A 49 -2.88 -7.95 16.11
CA ASP A 49 -4.17 -7.57 16.70
C ASP A 49 -4.78 -6.40 15.91
N GLY A 50 -5.84 -6.71 15.16
CA GLY A 50 -6.53 -5.79 14.27
C GLY A 50 -7.74 -5.09 14.87
N ALA A 51 -8.08 -5.27 16.15
CA ALA A 51 -9.35 -4.81 16.76
C ALA A 51 -9.68 -3.32 16.56
N ARG A 52 -8.68 -2.50 16.24
CA ARG A 52 -8.81 -1.05 16.00
C ARG A 52 -8.19 -0.60 14.67
N LEU A 53 -7.95 -1.54 13.76
CA LEU A 53 -7.33 -1.32 12.46
C LEU A 53 -8.32 -1.65 11.34
N LEU A 54 -8.03 -1.10 10.16
CA LEU A 54 -8.72 -1.40 8.91
C LEU A 54 -7.70 -2.01 7.94
N THR A 55 -7.87 -3.28 7.62
CA THR A 55 -7.10 -3.97 6.58
C THR A 55 -7.73 -3.71 5.22
N ILE A 56 -6.93 -3.16 4.31
CA ILE A 56 -7.32 -2.85 2.94
C ILE A 56 -6.32 -3.48 1.95
N PRO A 57 -6.70 -3.69 0.69
CA PRO A 57 -5.72 -3.94 -0.36
C PRO A 57 -4.67 -2.83 -0.40
N GLY A 58 -3.42 -3.20 -0.64
CA GLY A 58 -2.35 -2.21 -0.82
C GLY A 58 -2.64 -1.29 -2.01
N PHE A 59 -2.34 0.00 -1.86
CA PHE A 59 -2.48 0.94 -2.97
C PHE A 59 -1.49 0.63 -4.10
N VAL A 60 -1.98 0.62 -5.34
CA VAL A 60 -1.14 0.45 -6.53
C VAL A 60 -0.85 1.82 -7.13
N ASN A 61 0.40 2.27 -7.03
CA ASN A 61 0.85 3.49 -7.69
C ASN A 61 1.21 3.19 -9.15
N ALA A 62 0.32 3.55 -10.08
CA ALA A 62 0.47 3.21 -11.50
C ALA A 62 1.54 4.02 -12.24
N TYR A 63 1.93 5.19 -11.73
CA TYR A 63 2.89 6.06 -12.40
C TYR A 63 3.53 7.08 -11.46
N ALA A 64 4.86 7.14 -11.45
CA ALA A 64 5.61 8.16 -10.73
C ALA A 64 6.99 8.40 -11.33
N HIS A 65 7.50 9.62 -11.19
CA HIS A 65 8.92 9.93 -11.37
C HIS A 65 9.64 9.85 -10.03
N THR A 66 9.91 8.63 -9.55
CA THR A 66 10.42 8.41 -8.18
C THR A 66 11.70 9.18 -7.88
N TYR A 67 12.61 9.31 -8.85
CA TYR A 67 13.87 10.04 -8.69
C TYR A 67 13.68 11.53 -8.38
N MET A 68 12.57 12.13 -8.81
CA MET A 68 12.23 13.53 -8.53
C MET A 68 11.86 13.77 -7.06
N SER A 69 11.78 12.72 -6.23
CA SER A 69 11.61 12.87 -4.78
C SER A 69 12.72 13.69 -4.14
N ALA A 70 13.93 13.68 -4.70
CA ALA A 70 15.04 14.55 -4.27
C ALA A 70 14.79 16.05 -4.57
N MET A 71 13.83 16.35 -5.44
CA MET A 71 13.44 17.70 -5.88
C MET A 71 12.09 18.10 -5.31
N ARG A 72 11.62 17.39 -4.26
CA ARG A 72 10.33 17.67 -3.62
C ARG A 72 10.26 19.15 -3.23
N ASN A 73 9.24 19.84 -3.70
CA ASN A 73 8.96 21.26 -3.45
C ASN A 73 10.06 22.23 -3.94
N ALA A 74 10.90 21.81 -4.90
CA ALA A 74 12.01 22.65 -5.38
C ALA A 74 11.57 23.79 -6.31
N ALA A 75 10.35 23.73 -6.87
CA ALA A 75 9.92 24.65 -7.92
C ALA A 75 8.39 24.83 -7.99
N ASP A 76 7.75 25.04 -6.83
CA ASP A 76 6.30 25.23 -6.78
C ASP A 76 5.86 26.57 -7.43
N ASP A 77 4.58 26.69 -7.78
CA ASP A 77 3.93 27.91 -8.28
C ASP A 77 4.51 28.53 -9.56
N ARG A 78 4.98 27.69 -10.49
CA ARG A 78 5.52 28.14 -11.80
C ARG A 78 4.70 27.64 -12.98
N ALA A 79 4.70 28.39 -14.08
CA ALA A 79 4.21 27.88 -15.35
C ALA A 79 5.05 26.66 -15.78
N PHE A 80 4.43 25.68 -16.47
CA PHE A 80 5.09 24.41 -16.80
C PHE A 80 6.46 24.57 -17.49
N GLY A 81 6.57 25.50 -18.46
CA GLY A 81 7.84 25.75 -19.14
C GLY A 81 8.94 26.27 -18.21
N ASP A 82 8.59 27.21 -17.32
CA ASP A 82 9.51 27.79 -16.33
C ASP A 82 9.89 26.78 -15.25
N TRP A 83 8.95 25.91 -14.88
CA TRP A 83 9.19 24.77 -13.99
C TRP A 83 10.17 23.79 -14.61
N LEU A 84 9.88 23.28 -15.81
CA LEU A 84 10.66 22.22 -16.44
C LEU A 84 12.04 22.72 -16.89
N PHE A 85 12.07 23.76 -17.73
CA PHE A 85 13.30 24.20 -18.36
C PHE A 85 14.08 25.20 -17.49
N GLY A 86 13.39 25.96 -16.64
CA GLY A 86 13.99 26.97 -15.78
C GLY A 86 14.43 26.47 -14.40
N ALA A 87 13.82 25.40 -13.87
CA ALA A 87 14.13 24.89 -12.53
C ALA A 87 14.56 23.42 -12.51
N ILE A 88 13.72 22.50 -13.00
CA ILE A 88 13.91 21.05 -12.84
C ILE A 88 15.05 20.51 -13.69
N ALA A 89 15.04 20.74 -15.01
CA ALA A 89 16.11 20.26 -15.89
C ALA A 89 17.51 20.78 -15.47
N PRO A 90 17.68 22.04 -15.01
CA PRO A 90 18.92 22.48 -14.39
C PRO A 90 19.34 21.68 -13.14
N ILE A 91 18.40 21.27 -12.29
CA ILE A 91 18.71 20.42 -11.12
C ILE A 91 19.16 19.04 -11.59
N GLU A 92 18.41 18.40 -12.50
CA GLU A 92 18.76 17.08 -13.05
C GLU A 92 20.18 17.05 -13.65
N ARG A 93 20.55 18.09 -14.41
CA ARG A 93 21.88 18.17 -15.04
C ARG A 93 23.05 18.27 -14.06
N ARG A 94 22.84 18.78 -12.85
CA ARG A 94 23.90 18.87 -11.81
C ARG A 94 24.10 17.56 -11.05
N SER A 95 23.17 16.63 -11.19
CA SER A 95 23.16 15.34 -10.49
C SER A 95 23.73 14.18 -11.33
N ASN A 96 24.14 14.47 -12.58
CA ASN A 96 24.94 13.59 -13.44
C ASN A 96 26.41 14.03 -13.41
#